data_AF-A0A329S8A6-F1
#
_entry.id   AF-A0A329S8A6-F1
#
_cell.length_a   1.000
_cell.length_b   1.000
_cell.length_c   1.000
_cell.angle_alpha   90.00
_cell.angle_beta   90.00
_cell.angle_gamma   90.00
#
_symmetry.space_group_name_H-M   'P 1'
#
loop_
_entity.id
_entity.type
_entity.pdbx_description
1 polymer ?
#
loop_
_entity_poly.entity_id
_entity_poly.type
_entity_poly.pdbx_seq_one_letter_code
_entity_poly.pdbx_strand_id
1 'polypeptide(L)'
;MDQRWRSLRPWCTALQGRIVMVCDRVVWKTQQRYLRVYIPRHLERAFGKYEKSYIDHFHKVREALLLLAAVAHEAWKYLLSRYCKLNFGNEGEEGFTVEVPIEFGLCFHKYAVVNDKGEFDSDLANW
;
A
#
# COMPACT_ATOMS: atom_id res chain seq x y z
N MET A 1 14.89 1.58 -17.33
CA MET A 1 14.36 1.30 -15.98
C MET A 1 13.15 0.35 -16.00
N ASP A 2 12.11 0.63 -16.82
CA ASP A 2 10.87 -0.16 -16.85
C ASP A 2 11.06 -1.68 -17.03
N GLN A 3 11.96 -2.10 -17.92
CA GLN A 3 12.08 -3.52 -18.30
C GLN A 3 12.60 -4.44 -17.19
N ARG A 4 13.43 -3.92 -16.27
CA ARG A 4 14.02 -4.67 -15.15
C ARG A 4 12.98 -5.04 -14.09
N TRP A 5 11.94 -4.21 -13.94
CA TRP A 5 10.99 -4.31 -12.83
C TRP A 5 9.58 -4.71 -13.26
N ARG A 6 9.36 -4.98 -14.55
CA ARG A 6 8.07 -5.44 -15.10
C ARG A 6 7.56 -6.72 -14.42
N SER A 7 8.45 -7.60 -13.97
CA SER A 7 8.10 -8.84 -13.26
C SER A 7 7.43 -8.59 -11.91
N LEU A 8 7.63 -7.42 -11.29
CA LEU A 8 7.01 -7.06 -10.00
C LEU A 8 5.61 -6.47 -10.16
N ARG A 9 5.17 -6.18 -11.39
CA ARG A 9 3.87 -5.57 -11.66
C ARG A 9 2.69 -6.30 -10.99
N PRO A 10 2.55 -7.64 -11.05
CA PRO A 10 1.43 -8.33 -10.41
C PRO A 10 1.32 -8.05 -8.91
N TRP A 11 2.45 -7.88 -8.24
CA TRP A 11 2.53 -7.60 -6.81
C TRP A 11 2.26 -6.14 -6.48
N CYS A 12 2.73 -5.21 -7.31
CA CYS A 12 2.32 -3.82 -7.19
C CYS A 12 0.81 -3.66 -7.41
N THR A 13 0.21 -4.40 -8.36
CA THR A 13 -1.25 -4.41 -8.56
C THR A 13 -1.98 -4.92 -7.32
N ALA A 14 -1.44 -5.90 -6.59
CA ALA A 14 -2.02 -6.37 -5.34
C ALA A 14 -2.04 -5.29 -4.24
N LEU A 15 -1.16 -4.28 -4.33
CA LEU A 15 -1.07 -3.14 -3.41
C LEU A 15 -1.78 -1.88 -3.90
N GLN A 16 -2.15 -1.83 -5.19
CA GLN A 16 -2.79 -0.67 -5.79
C GLN A 16 -4.10 -0.33 -5.04
N GLY A 17 -4.26 0.95 -4.68
CA GLY A 17 -5.39 1.44 -3.87
C GLY A 17 -5.32 1.08 -2.39
N ARG A 18 -4.44 0.17 -1.97
CA ARG A 18 -4.32 -0.30 -0.56
C ARG A 18 -3.16 0.32 0.18
N ILE A 19 -2.11 0.69 -0.54
CA ILE A 19 -1.00 1.43 0.01
C ILE A 19 -1.26 2.92 -0.20
N VAL A 20 -1.10 3.70 0.87
CA VAL A 20 -1.24 5.15 0.84
C VAL A 20 -0.09 5.79 1.58
N MET A 21 0.20 7.04 1.23
CA MET A 21 1.14 7.86 1.98
C MET A 21 0.38 8.69 3.01
N VAL A 22 0.85 8.67 4.25
CA VAL A 22 0.17 9.33 5.38
C VAL A 22 1.14 10.25 6.10
N CYS A 23 0.64 11.39 6.58
CA CYS A 23 1.39 12.45 7.26
C CYS A 23 1.05 12.54 8.77
N ASP A 24 0.84 11.42 9.45
CA ASP A 24 0.30 11.43 10.83
C ASP A 24 1.38 11.19 11.90
N ARG A 25 2.61 10.86 11.51
CA ARG A 25 3.66 10.50 12.47
C ARG A 25 4.40 11.77 12.90
N VAL A 26 4.03 12.33 14.05
CA VAL A 26 4.81 13.40 14.68
C VAL A 26 5.94 12.76 15.47
N VAL A 27 7.16 12.86 14.95
CA VAL A 27 8.37 12.39 15.63
C VAL A 27 9.23 13.62 15.91
N TRP A 28 9.51 13.91 17.18
CA TRP A 28 10.30 15.07 17.61
C TRP A 28 9.86 16.42 17.00
N LYS A 29 8.54 16.68 16.95
CA LYS A 29 7.92 17.88 16.34
C LYS A 29 8.08 18.01 14.81
N THR A 30 8.63 17.00 14.15
CA THR A 30 8.68 16.93 12.69
C THR A 30 7.56 16.02 12.20
N GLN A 31 6.76 16.50 11.25
CA GLN A 31 5.72 15.70 10.62
C GLN A 31 6.38 14.78 9.59
N GLN A 32 6.43 13.48 9.90
CA GLN A 32 7.07 12.48 9.05
C GLN A 32 6.03 11.71 8.25
N ARG A 33 6.30 11.53 6.96
CA ARG A 33 5.47 10.69 6.10
C ARG A 33 5.88 9.23 6.19
N TYR A 34 4.90 8.34 6.08
CA TYR A 34 5.15 6.90 6.02
C TYR A 34 4.12 6.20 5.14
N LEU A 35 4.39 4.94 4.81
CA LEU A 35 3.52 4.11 4.01
C LEU A 35 2.54 3.36 4.93
N ARG A 36 1.24 3.55 4.73
CA ARG A 36 0.19 2.79 5.40
C ARG A 36 -0.41 1.80 4.40
N VAL A 37 -0.62 0.56 4.83
CA VAL A 37 -1.15 -0.52 4.01
C VAL A 37 -2.42 -1.04 4.63
N TYR A 38 -3.53 -0.93 3.91
CA TYR A 38 -4.82 -1.44 4.35
C TYR A 38 -4.98 -2.91 3.98
N ILE A 39 -5.18 -3.72 5.02
CA ILE A 39 -5.47 -5.14 4.91
C ILE A 39 -6.97 -5.29 5.22
N PRO A 40 -7.76 -5.91 4.34
CA PRO A 40 -9.14 -6.26 4.67
C PRO A 40 -9.13 -7.11 5.92
N ARG A 41 -10.02 -6.88 6.87
CA ARG A 41 -10.16 -7.79 8.01
C ARG A 41 -10.95 -9.01 7.58
N HIS A 42 -10.61 -10.17 8.14
CA HIS A 42 -11.40 -11.38 7.99
C HIS A 42 -12.83 -11.10 8.50
N LEU A 43 -13.81 -11.07 7.59
CA LEU A 43 -15.22 -10.97 7.95
C LEU A 43 -15.62 -12.35 8.50
N GLU A 44 -15.52 -12.51 9.82
CA GLU A 44 -15.90 -13.73 10.55
C GLU A 44 -17.31 -14.25 10.20
N ARG A 45 -18.19 -13.39 9.66
CA ARG A 45 -19.55 -13.75 9.25
C ARG A 45 -19.64 -14.49 7.90
N ALA A 46 -18.57 -14.56 7.14
CA ALA A 46 -18.53 -15.18 5.81
C ALA A 46 -17.95 -16.61 5.88
N PHE A 47 -18.52 -17.47 6.72
CA PHE A 47 -18.03 -18.83 6.96
C PHE A 47 -17.81 -19.63 5.65
N GLY A 48 -16.62 -20.21 5.52
CA GLY A 48 -16.23 -21.26 4.56
C GLY A 48 -16.01 -20.84 3.11
N LYS A 49 -16.86 -19.98 2.53
CA LYS A 49 -16.82 -19.69 1.08
C LYS A 49 -15.77 -18.66 0.68
N TYR A 50 -15.39 -17.77 1.61
CA TYR A 50 -14.51 -16.63 1.34
C TYR A 50 -13.16 -16.71 2.09
N GLU A 51 -12.99 -17.68 2.98
CA GLU A 51 -11.78 -17.85 3.79
C GLU A 51 -10.54 -18.13 2.93
N LYS A 52 -10.65 -19.06 1.98
CA LYS A 52 -9.55 -19.35 1.03
C LYS A 52 -9.17 -18.11 0.22
N SER A 53 -10.15 -17.38 -0.29
CA SER A 53 -9.92 -16.15 -1.05
C SER A 53 -9.26 -15.05 -0.20
N TYR A 54 -9.63 -14.96 1.08
CA TYR A 54 -9.01 -14.04 2.02
C TYR A 54 -7.55 -14.38 2.29
N ILE A 55 -7.27 -15.65 2.57
CA ILE A 55 -5.90 -16.14 2.81
C ILE A 55 -5.05 -15.88 1.56
N ASP A 56 -5.51 -16.30 0.38
CA ASP A 56 -4.79 -16.07 -0.87
C ASP A 56 -4.50 -14.58 -1.11
N HIS A 57 -5.45 -13.70 -0.77
CA HIS A 57 -5.27 -12.25 -0.88
C HIS A 57 -4.26 -11.70 0.13
N PHE A 58 -4.36 -12.11 1.39
CA PHE A 58 -3.42 -11.71 2.44
C PHE A 58 -1.98 -12.14 2.11
N HIS A 59 -1.82 -13.36 1.61
CA HIS A 59 -0.53 -13.88 1.15
C HIS A 59 0.05 -13.02 0.03
N LYS A 60 -0.74 -12.65 -0.98
CA LYS A 60 -0.29 -11.77 -2.07
C LYS A 60 0.13 -10.38 -1.57
N VAL A 61 -0.62 -9.79 -0.64
CA VAL A 61 -0.23 -8.49 -0.03
C VAL A 61 1.09 -8.63 0.72
N ARG A 62 1.24 -9.68 1.53
CA ARG A 62 2.48 -9.94 2.27
C ARG A 62 3.68 -10.14 1.35
N GLU A 63 3.54 -10.95 0.31
CA GLU A 63 4.60 -11.18 -0.69
C GLU A 63 4.98 -9.89 -1.41
N ALA A 64 3.99 -9.06 -1.78
CA ALA A 64 4.23 -7.78 -2.41
C ALA A 64 5.03 -6.83 -1.51
N LEU A 65 4.71 -6.78 -0.21
CA LEU A 65 5.45 -5.97 0.76
C LEU A 65 6.89 -6.47 0.95
N LEU A 66 7.09 -7.79 1.03
CA LEU A 66 8.43 -8.39 1.12
C LEU A 66 9.28 -8.07 -0.10
N LEU A 67 8.69 -8.12 -1.29
CA LEU A 67 9.40 -7.79 -2.54
C LEU A 67 9.72 -6.31 -2.64
N LEU A 68 8.82 -5.43 -2.21
CA LEU A 68 9.10 -4.00 -2.11
C LEU A 68 10.23 -3.70 -1.13
N ALA A 69 10.23 -4.36 0.03
CA ALA A 69 11.31 -4.26 1.01
C ALA A 69 12.65 -4.79 0.45
N ALA A 70 12.63 -5.82 -0.39
CA ALA A 70 13.84 -6.35 -1.02
C ALA A 70 14.43 -5.38 -2.06
N VAL A 71 13.59 -4.62 -2.77
CA VAL A 71 14.02 -3.61 -3.76
C VAL A 71 14.06 -2.18 -3.19
N ALA A 72 14.04 -2.09 -1.86
CA ALA A 72 14.00 -0.87 -1.06
C ALA A 72 15.12 0.13 -1.36
N HIS A 73 16.30 -0.36 -1.73
CA HIS A 73 17.43 0.53 -2.01
C HIS A 73 17.50 0.96 -3.49
N GLU A 74 16.78 0.28 -4.39
CA GLU A 74 16.97 0.47 -5.84
C GLU A 74 15.77 1.08 -6.58
N ALA A 75 14.53 0.69 -6.25
CA ALA A 75 13.40 0.94 -7.16
C ALA A 75 12.03 1.12 -6.52
N TRP A 76 11.89 1.01 -5.21
CA TRP A 76 10.57 1.02 -4.56
C TRP A 76 9.73 2.29 -4.83
N LYS A 77 10.32 3.50 -4.78
CA LYS A 77 9.59 4.76 -5.07
C LYS A 77 9.05 4.75 -6.50
N TYR A 78 9.87 4.31 -7.45
CA TYR A 78 9.49 4.15 -8.85
C TYR A 78 8.35 3.14 -9.01
N LEU A 79 8.44 1.98 -8.37
CA LEU A 79 7.41 0.94 -8.40
C LEU A 79 6.08 1.44 -7.86
N LEU A 80 6.09 2.08 -6.68
CA LEU A 80 4.89 2.61 -6.04
C LEU A 80 4.27 3.75 -6.83
N SER A 81 5.07 4.66 -7.39
CA SER A 81 4.55 5.74 -8.23
C SER A 81 3.98 5.20 -9.54
N ARG A 82 4.69 4.29 -10.22
CA ARG A 82 4.29 3.77 -11.53
C ARG A 82 3.05 2.89 -11.46
N TYR A 83 3.06 1.92 -10.56
CA TYR A 83 2.09 0.83 -10.52
C TYR A 83 1.04 1.00 -9.42
N CYS A 84 1.38 1.62 -8.29
CA CYS A 84 0.43 1.87 -7.20
C CYS A 84 -0.15 3.30 -7.23
N LYS A 85 0.30 4.16 -8.15
CA LYS A 85 -0.15 5.56 -8.33
C LYS A 85 0.10 6.46 -7.12
N LEU A 86 1.13 6.14 -6.32
CA LEU A 86 1.52 7.00 -5.19
C LEU A 86 2.25 8.25 -5.69
N ASN A 87 1.81 9.40 -5.19
CA ASN A 87 2.48 10.66 -5.42
C ASN A 87 3.44 10.97 -4.26
N PHE A 88 4.71 11.21 -4.58
CA PHE A 88 5.76 11.60 -3.62
C PHE A 88 6.06 13.11 -3.66
N GLY A 89 5.34 13.87 -4.50
CA GLY A 89 5.61 15.28 -4.82
C GLY A 89 6.81 15.44 -5.76
N ASN A 90 6.93 16.59 -6.41
CA ASN A 90 8.15 17.00 -7.12
C ASN A 90 9.02 17.88 -6.23
N GLU A 91 10.33 17.89 -6.48
CA GLU A 91 11.25 18.74 -5.73
C GLU A 91 10.82 20.22 -5.79
N GLY A 92 10.66 20.85 -4.63
CA GLY A 92 10.18 22.23 -4.49
C GLY A 92 8.66 22.42 -4.35
N GLU A 93 7.86 21.35 -4.50
CA GLU A 93 6.41 21.41 -4.25
C GLU A 93 6.07 21.21 -2.77
N GLU A 94 4.96 21.84 -2.36
CA GLU A 94 4.38 21.62 -1.04
C GLU A 94 3.98 20.14 -0.92
N GLY A 95 4.73 19.41 -0.09
CA GLY A 95 4.57 17.97 0.04
C GLY A 95 5.53 17.11 -0.78
N PHE A 96 6.65 17.64 -1.26
CA PHE A 96 7.81 16.81 -1.60
C PHE A 96 8.36 16.12 -0.35
N THR A 97 8.77 14.85 -0.44
CA THR A 97 9.44 14.18 0.69
C THR A 97 10.66 13.39 0.23
N VAL A 98 11.83 13.90 0.61
CA VAL A 98 13.15 13.31 0.29
C VAL A 98 13.29 11.94 0.96
N GLU A 99 12.92 11.84 2.24
CA GLU A 99 13.08 10.63 3.04
C GLU A 99 11.72 10.12 3.53
N VAL A 100 11.17 9.17 2.78
CA VAL A 100 10.07 8.33 3.26
C VAL A 100 10.71 6.99 3.66
N PRO A 101 10.72 6.64 4.96
CA PRO A 101 11.24 5.36 5.40
C PRO A 101 10.41 4.22 4.83
N ILE A 102 11.06 3.10 4.52
CA ILE A 102 10.38 1.90 4.00
C ILE A 102 9.88 1.09 5.18
N GLU A 103 8.99 1.74 5.93
CA GLU A 103 8.25 1.18 7.04
C GLU A 103 6.78 1.12 6.63
N PHE A 104 6.18 -0.06 6.73
CA PHE A 104 4.79 -0.28 6.37
C PHE A 104 3.93 -0.40 7.63
N GLY A 105 3.12 0.62 7.90
CA GLY A 105 2.08 0.54 8.92
C GLY A 105 0.92 -0.32 8.43
N LEU A 106 0.66 -1.46 9.07
CA LEU A 106 -0.46 -2.33 8.70
C LEU A 106 -1.75 -1.89 9.40
N CYS A 107 -2.79 -1.62 8.62
CA CYS A 107 -4.11 -1.27 9.13
C CYS A 107 -5.15 -2.32 8.73
N PHE A 108 -5.69 -3.03 9.72
CA PHE A 108 -6.74 -4.03 9.51
C PHE A 108 -8.12 -3.36 9.58
N HIS A 109 -8.78 -3.20 8.43
CA HIS A 109 -10.07 -2.49 8.37
C HIS A 109 -11.26 -3.45 8.45
N LYS A 110 -12.22 -3.17 9.34
CA LYS A 110 -13.35 -4.07 9.68
C LYS A 110 -14.30 -4.36 8.51
N TYR A 111 -14.36 -3.44 7.55
CA TYR A 111 -15.17 -3.57 6.35
C TYR A 111 -14.26 -3.54 5.12
N ALA A 112 -14.56 -4.38 4.13
CA ALA A 112 -14.00 -4.20 2.80
C ALA A 112 -14.53 -2.84 2.31
N VAL A 113 -13.63 -1.88 2.20
CA VAL A 113 -13.96 -0.57 1.67
C VAL A 113 -13.85 -0.71 0.18
N VAL A 114 -15.00 -0.84 -0.48
CA VAL A 114 -15.08 -1.19 -1.89
C VAL A 114 -15.85 -0.11 -2.63
N ASN A 115 -15.29 0.38 -3.74
CA ASN A 115 -16.00 1.29 -4.62
C ASN A 115 -17.10 0.55 -5.41
N ASP A 116 -17.87 1.30 -6.20
CA ASP A 116 -18.96 0.78 -7.05
C ASP A 116 -18.51 -0.29 -8.05
N LYS A 117 -17.19 -0.45 -8.27
CA LYS A 117 -16.59 -1.44 -9.18
C LYS A 117 -16.12 -2.71 -8.48
N GLY A 118 -16.28 -2.82 -7.16
CA GLY A 118 -15.78 -3.98 -6.42
C GLY A 118 -14.27 -3.92 -6.12
N GLU A 119 -13.62 -2.76 -6.31
CA GLU A 119 -12.21 -2.56 -6.00
C GLU A 119 -12.02 -1.86 -4.65
N PHE A 120 -10.91 -2.15 -3.96
CA PHE A 120 -10.61 -1.52 -2.69
C PHE A 120 -10.39 0.00 -2.86
N ASP A 121 -11.05 0.79 -2.02
CA ASP A 121 -10.96 2.25 -2.01
C ASP A 121 -10.41 2.74 -0.66
N SER A 122 -9.21 3.31 -0.67
CA SER A 122 -8.59 3.86 0.54
C SER A 122 -9.26 5.13 1.04
N ASP A 123 -9.94 5.88 0.17
CA ASP A 123 -10.47 7.19 0.52
C ASP A 123 -11.71 7.05 1.42
N LEU A 124 -12.49 5.98 1.22
CA LEU A 124 -13.63 5.67 2.11
C LEU A 124 -13.19 4.94 3.40
N ALA A 125 -11.90 4.64 3.58
CA ALA A 125 -11.34 4.00 4.77
C ALA A 125 -10.88 4.99 5.85
N ASN A 126 -11.03 6.30 5.63
CA ASN A 126 -10.64 7.35 6.56
C ASN A 126 -11.78 7.68 7.55
N TRP A 127 -11.70 7.15 8.78
CA TRP A 127 -12.51 7.55 9.94
C TRP A 127 -11.66 7.47 11.22
#